data_AF-X0SCY9-F1
#
_entry.id   AF-X0SCY9-F1
#
_cell.length_a   1.000
_cell.length_b   1.000
_cell.length_c   1.000
_cell.angle_alpha   90.00
_cell.angle_beta   90.00
_cell.angle_gamma   90.00
#
_symmetry.space_group_name_H-M   'P 1'
#
loop_
_entity.id
_entity.type
_entity.pdbx_description
1 polymer ?
#
loop_
_entity_poly.entity_id
_entity_poly.type
_entity_poly.pdbx_seq_one_letter_code
_entity_poly.pdbx_strand_id
1 'polypeptide(L)' 'MRFQDKTAVVTGAASGFGAAIAKCFAAEGASV' A
#
# COMPACT_ATOMS: atom_id res chain seq x y z
N MET A 1 -12.08 2.96 0.53
CA MET A 1 -11.62 3.30 1.88
C MET A 1 -11.63 2.08 2.82
N ARG A 2 -11.15 0.92 2.34
CA ARG A 2 -11.16 -0.33 3.12
C ARG A 2 -10.11 -0.37 4.23
N PHE A 3 -9.05 0.43 4.13
CA PHE A 3 -7.87 0.34 5.01
C PHE A 3 -7.55 1.64 5.75
N GLN A 4 -8.55 2.51 5.93
CA GLN A 4 -8.42 3.72 6.74
C GLN A 4 -7.87 3.40 8.13
N ASP A 5 -6.89 4.19 8.58
CA ASP A 5 -6.22 4.08 9.88
C ASP A 5 -5.53 2.72 10.14
N LYS A 6 -5.16 2.02 9.06
CA LYS A 6 -4.36 0.80 9.11
C LYS A 6 -2.97 1.04 8.55
N THR A 7 -1.98 0.33 9.10
CA THR A 7 -0.61 0.29 8.55
C THR A 7 -0.41 -0.99 7.75
N ALA A 8 0.14 -0.89 6.54
CA ALA A 8 0.45 -2.02 5.67
C ALA A 8 1.93 -2.02 5.29
N VAL A 9 2.65 -3.12 5.53
CA VAL A 9 4.06 -3.25 5.12
C VAL A 9 4.15 -4.01 3.81
N VAL A 10 4.75 -3.39 2.78
CA VAL A 10 4.96 -4.02 1.47
C VAL A 10 6.46 -4.13 1.19
N THR A 11 6.95 -5.36 1.05
CA THR A 11 8.35 -5.62 0.67
C THR A 11 8.52 -5.50 -0.85
N GLY A 12 9.70 -5.08 -1.31
CA GLY A 12 9.97 -4.89 -2.75
C GLY A 12 9.19 -3.75 -3.40
N ALA A 13 8.74 -2.74 -2.62
CA ALA A 13 7.90 -1.64 -3.10
C ALA A 13 8.58 -0.63 -4.02
N ALA A 14 9.89 -0.80 -4.30
CA ALA A 14 10.64 0.12 -5.14
C ALA A 14 10.19 0.10 -6.62
N SER A 15 9.68 -1.03 -7.13
CA SER A 15 9.21 -1.14 -8.52
C SER A 15 8.25 -2.31 -8.73
N GLY A 16 7.76 -2.47 -9.96
CA GLY A 16 6.94 -3.62 -10.38
C GLY A 16 5.68 -3.79 -9.53
N PHE A 17 5.39 -5.05 -9.17
CA PHE A 17 4.19 -5.39 -8.40
C PHE A 17 4.19 -4.78 -7.00
N GLY A 18 5.34 -4.77 -6.31
CA GLY A 18 5.42 -4.18 -4.98
C GLY A 18 5.01 -2.70 -4.97
N ALA A 19 5.48 -1.94 -5.95
CA ALA A 19 5.09 -0.53 -6.10
C ALA A 19 3.59 -0.36 -6.41
N ALA A 20 3.02 -1.22 -7.27
CA ALA A 20 1.60 -1.18 -7.58
C ALA A 20 0.72 -1.53 -6.36
N ILE A 21 1.12 -2.55 -5.60
CA ILE A 21 0.42 -2.98 -4.38
C ILE A 21 0.45 -1.87 -3.33
N ALA A 22 1.60 -1.24 -3.09
CA ALA A 22 1.72 -0.15 -2.14
C ALA A 22 0.81 1.04 -2.51
N LYS A 23 0.74 1.40 -3.80
CA LYS A 23 -0.18 2.43 -4.31
C LYS A 23 -1.64 2.07 -4.10
N CYS A 24 -2.04 0.83 -4.33
CA CYS A 24 -3.41 0.37 -4.09
C CYS A 24 -3.80 0.49 -2.61
N PHE A 25 -2.91 0.10 -1.69
CA PHE A 25 -3.18 0.23 -0.26
C PHE A 25 -3.28 1.69 0.18
N ALA A 26 -2.39 2.56 -0.32
CA ALA A 26 -2.44 3.99 -0.03
C ALA A 26 -3.74 4.63 -0.55
N ALA A 27 -4.19 4.26 -1.75
CA ALA A 27 -5.46 4.73 -2.33
C ALA A 27 -6.68 4.29 -1.51
N GLU A 28 -6.59 3.19 -0.77
CA GLU A 28 -7.63 2.69 0.12
C GLU A 28 -7.56 3.25 1.55
N GLY A 29 -6.61 4.14 1.82
CA GLY A 29 -6.46 4.87 3.10
C GLY A 29 -5.45 4.29 4.08
N ALA A 30 -4.66 3.30 3.67
CA ALA A 30 -3.61 2.75 4.53
C ALA A 30 -2.39 3.68 4.62
N SER A 31 -1.74 3.68 5.77
CA SER A 31 -0.34 4.11 5.89
C SER A 31 0.54 2.96 5.40
N VAL A 32 1.24 3.16 4.29
CA VAL A 32 2.06 2.13 3.63
C VAL A 32 3.53 2.44 3.71
#